data_AF-A0A128FL57-F1
#
_entry.id   AF-A0A128FL57-F1
#
_cell.length_a   1.000
_cell.length_b   1.000
_cell.length_c   1.000
_cell.angle_alpha   90.00
_cell.angle_beta   90.00
_cell.angle_gamma   90.00
#
_symmetry.space_group_name_H-M   'P 1'
#
loop_
_entity.id
_entity.type
_entity.pdbx_description
1 polymer ?
#
loop_
_entity_poly.entity_id
_entity_poly.type
_entity_poly.pdbx_seq_one_letter_code
_entity_poly.pdbx_strand_id
1 'polypeptide(L)'
;MYEQLLKEGFNVISQALRQVEQIFVDTKFEFGYVTDANGVEKLIYMDEVGTPDSSRIWESASYQQGRIVENSKEGVRQYLLKN
;
A
#
# COMPACT_ATOMS: atom_id res chain seq x y z
N MET A 1 7.78 6.33 16.25
CA MET A 1 8.68 6.03 15.11
C MET A 1 7.95 5.26 14.02
N TYR A 2 7.57 3.99 14.23
CA TYR A 2 6.86 3.18 13.21
C TYR A 2 5.58 3.83 12.66
N GLU A 3 4.69 4.28 13.54
CA GLU A 3 3.44 4.94 13.14
C GLU A 3 3.69 6.18 12.27
N GLN A 4 4.76 6.93 12.56
CA GLN A 4 5.14 8.10 11.78
C GLN A 4 5.61 7.69 10.38
N LEU A 5 6.52 6.71 10.28
CA LEU A 5 7.02 6.20 9.00
C LEU A 5 5.90 5.56 8.15
N LEU A 6 4.94 4.89 8.79
CA LEU A 6 3.75 4.37 8.13
C LEU A 6 2.90 5.50 7.54
N LYS A 7 2.61 6.55 8.32
CA LYS A 7 1.84 7.72 7.88
C LYS A 7 2.53 8.48 6.75
N GLU A 8 3.84 8.72 6.89
CA GLU A 8 4.64 9.42 5.88
C GLU A 8 4.72 8.61 4.57
N GLY A 9 5.02 7.31 4.65
CA GLY A 9 5.03 6.42 3.48
C GLY A 9 3.68 6.33 2.79
N PHE A 10 2.60 6.17 3.56
CA PHE A 10 1.24 6.16 3.02
C PHE A 10 0.90 7.46 2.28
N ASN A 11 1.31 8.61 2.84
CA ASN A 11 1.06 9.92 2.23
C ASN A 11 1.80 10.10 0.91
N VAL A 12 3.08 9.67 0.84
CA VAL A 12 3.87 9.75 -0.40
C VAL A 12 3.21 8.95 -1.52
N ILE A 13 2.84 7.70 -1.24
CA ILE A 13 2.19 6.82 -2.23
C ILE A 13 0.83 7.36 -2.63
N SER A 14 0.04 7.82 -1.65
CA SER A 14 -1.26 8.45 -1.91
C SER A 14 -1.16 9.67 -2.82
N GLN A 15 -0.14 10.51 -2.66
CA GLN A 15 0.07 11.67 -3.50
C GLN A 15 0.43 11.28 -4.94
N ALA A 16 1.29 10.27 -5.11
CA ALA A 16 1.65 9.76 -6.44
C ALA A 16 0.44 9.14 -7.15
N LEU A 17 -0.32 8.28 -6.49
CA LEU A 17 -1.48 7.62 -7.09
C LEU A 17 -2.62 8.59 -7.44
N ARG A 18 -2.79 9.66 -6.67
CA ARG A 18 -3.76 10.72 -6.99
C ARG A 18 -3.47 11.41 -8.33
N GLN A 19 -2.21 11.51 -8.74
CA GLN A 19 -1.83 12.12 -10.03
C GLN A 19 -2.28 11.29 -11.24
N VAL A 20 -2.56 10.01 -11.04
CA VAL A 20 -3.01 9.07 -12.07
C VAL A 20 -4.44 8.59 -11.81
N GLU A 21 -5.23 9.40 -11.11
CA GLU A 21 -6.65 9.14 -10.83
C GLU A 21 -6.93 7.84 -10.07
N GLN A 22 -6.00 7.41 -9.23
CA GLN A 22 -6.17 6.24 -8.36
C GLN A 22 -6.27 6.64 -6.89
N ILE A 23 -7.11 5.91 -6.15
CA ILE A 23 -7.30 6.07 -4.71
C ILE A 23 -6.52 4.96 -4.00
N PHE A 24 -5.56 5.36 -3.18
CA PHE A 24 -4.86 4.47 -2.28
C PHE A 24 -5.67 4.25 -1.00
N VAL A 25 -6.10 3.02 -0.73
CA VAL A 25 -7.04 2.72 0.37
C VAL A 25 -6.29 2.24 1.60
N ASP A 26 -5.51 1.18 1.44
CA ASP A 26 -4.67 0.61 2.48
C ASP A 26 -3.47 -0.11 1.88
N THR A 27 -2.46 -0.37 2.70
CA THR A 27 -1.29 -1.16 2.33
C THR A 27 -0.66 -1.82 3.53
N LYS A 28 0.01 -2.95 3.31
CA LYS A 28 0.91 -3.58 4.28
C LYS A 28 2.33 -3.00 4.09
N PHE A 29 3.01 -2.69 5.19
CA PHE A 29 4.45 -2.40 5.20
C PHE A 29 5.17 -3.45 6.02
N GLU A 30 6.38 -3.82 5.60
CA GLU A 30 7.28 -4.64 6.38
C GLU A 30 8.53 -3.83 6.74
N PHE A 31 8.95 -3.99 8.00
CA PHE A 31 10.16 -3.36 8.50
C PHE A 31 11.06 -4.42 9.12
N GLY A 32 12.37 -4.21 9.00
CA GLY A 32 13.36 -4.99 9.72
C GLY A 32 14.52 -4.14 10.19
N TYR A 33 15.41 -4.78 10.93
CA TYR A 33 16.61 -4.14 11.46
C TYR A 33 17.84 -4.75 10.81
N VAL A 34 18.79 -3.88 10.45
CA VAL A 34 20.12 -4.28 9.99
C VAL A 34 21.17 -3.58 10.83
N THR A 35 22.22 -4.30 11.19
CA THR A 35 23.38 -3.72 11.85
C THR A 35 24.31 -3.15 10.78
N ASP A 36 24.63 -1.87 10.87
CA ASP A 36 25.59 -1.24 9.96
C ASP A 36 27.04 -1.64 10.29
N ALA A 37 27.98 -1.19 9.46
CA ALA A 37 29.40 -1.50 9.63
C ALA A 37 30.00 -1.00 10.96
N ASN A 38 29.34 -0.06 11.65
CA ASN A 38 29.76 0.47 12.95
C ASN A 38 29.09 -0.25 14.12
N GLY A 39 28.30 -1.31 13.86
CA GLY A 39 27.57 -2.03 14.90
C GLY A 39 26.25 -1.37 15.31
N VAL A 40 25.76 -0.38 14.57
CA VAL A 40 24.54 0.35 14.91
C VAL A 40 23.34 -0.27 14.20
N GLU A 41 22.29 -0.64 14.96
CA GLU A 41 21.02 -1.09 14.38
C GLU A 41 20.29 0.06 13.67
N LYS A 42 19.85 -0.20 12.44
CA LYS A 42 19.05 0.70 11.62
C LYS A 42 17.78 0.03 11.17
N LEU A 43 16.68 0.76 11.25
CA LEU A 43 15.40 0.33 10.69
C LEU A 43 15.44 0.50 9.17
N ILE A 44 15.03 -0.54 8.45
CA ILE A 44 14.90 -0.51 6.99
C ILE A 44 13.48 -0.94 6.58
N TYR A 45 13.02 -0.42 5.44
CA TYR A 45 11.88 -1.00 4.75
C TYR A 45 12.29 -2.32 4.11
N MET A 46 11.41 -3.30 4.19
CA MET A 46 11.54 -4.60 3.58
C MET A 46 10.34 -4.88 2.67
N ASP A 47 10.51 -5.84 1.76
CA ASP A 47 9.48 -6.28 0.80
C ASP A 47 9.07 -5.22 -0.24
N GLU A 48 8.09 -5.56 -1.08
CA GLU A 48 7.42 -4.63 -1.98
C GLU A 48 6.52 -3.63 -1.24
N VAL A 49 6.40 -2.42 -1.79
CA VAL A 49 5.58 -1.35 -1.21
C VAL A 49 4.80 -0.64 -2.31
N GLY A 50 3.48 -0.47 -2.12
CA GLY A 50 2.63 0.30 -3.03
C GLY A 50 2.25 -0.44 -4.32
N THR A 51 2.41 -1.76 -4.35
CA THR A 51 1.99 -2.62 -5.47
C THR A 51 0.54 -3.07 -5.30
N PRO A 52 -0.19 -3.41 -6.39
CA PRO A 52 -1.54 -4.01 -6.29
C PRO A 52 -1.63 -5.30 -5.46
N ASP A 53 -0.49 -5.92 -5.19
CA ASP A 53 -0.38 -7.15 -4.42
C ASP A 53 -0.35 -6.89 -2.90
N SER A 54 0.29 -5.80 -2.50
CA SER A 54 0.48 -5.37 -1.11
C SER A 54 -0.52 -4.29 -0.67
N SER A 55 -1.27 -3.72 -1.61
CA SER A 55 -2.17 -2.58 -1.40
C SER A 55 -3.53 -2.76 -2.07
N ARG A 56 -4.56 -2.12 -1.50
CA ARG A 56 -5.85 -1.90 -2.16
C ARG A 56 -5.85 -0.56 -2.89
N ILE A 57 -6.23 -0.59 -4.16
CA ILE A 57 -6.20 0.57 -5.06
C ILE A 57 -7.51 0.62 -5.84
N TRP A 58 -8.23 1.73 -5.73
CA TRP A 58 -9.50 1.94 -6.42
C TRP A 58 -9.36 2.96 -7.56
N GLU A 59 -10.23 2.85 -8.56
CA GLU A 59 -10.39 3.89 -9.59
C GLU A 59 -11.21 5.07 -9.07
N SER A 60 -10.66 6.28 -9.18
CA SER A 60 -11.31 7.49 -8.66
C SER A 60 -12.63 7.79 -9.36
N ALA A 61 -12.68 7.66 -10.70
CA ALA A 61 -13.87 7.95 -11.50
C ALA A 61 -15.06 7.04 -11.12
N SER A 62 -14.78 5.75 -10.90
CA SER A 62 -15.79 4.78 -10.48
C SER A 62 -16.27 5.07 -9.05
N TYR A 63 -15.34 5.37 -8.13
CA TYR A 63 -15.66 5.67 -6.74
C TYR A 63 -16.56 6.91 -6.60
N GLN A 64 -16.30 7.96 -7.37
CA GLN A 64 -17.15 9.17 -7.40
C GLN A 64 -18.59 8.90 -7.85
N GLN A 65 -18.81 7.82 -8.61
CA GLN A 65 -20.14 7.37 -9.04
C GLN A 65 -20.77 6.37 -8.05
N GLY A 66 -20.17 6.18 -6.87
CA GLY A 66 -20.63 5.22 -5.86
C GLY A 66 -20.30 3.76 -6.19
N ARG A 67 -19.38 3.50 -7.13
CA ARG A 67 -18.97 2.14 -7.54
C ARG A 67 -17.53 1.86 -7.11
N ILE A 68 -17.31 0.72 -6.47
CA ILE A 68 -15.95 0.26 -6.16
C ILE A 68 -15.44 -0.59 -7.32
N VAL A 69 -14.41 -0.11 -8.00
CA VAL A 69 -13.62 -0.88 -8.96
C VAL A 69 -12.25 -1.07 -8.33
N GLU A 70 -11.97 -2.30 -7.94
CA GLU A 70 -10.81 -2.70 -7.16
C GLU A 70 -9.80 -3.40 -8.09
N ASN A 71 -8.64 -2.76 -8.27
CA ASN A 71 -7.57 -3.24 -9.15
C ASN A 71 -6.45 -3.89 -8.33
N SER A 72 -6.81 -4.85 -7.47
CA SER A 72 -5.89 -5.58 -6.57
C SER A 72 -6.24 -7.08 -6.46
N LYS A 73 -5.45 -7.83 -5.68
CA LYS A 73 -5.71 -9.25 -5.35
C LYS A 73 -7.09 -9.52 -4.75
N GLU A 74 -7.79 -8.50 -4.27
CA GLU A 74 -9.14 -8.65 -3.71
C GLU A 74 -10.14 -9.25 -4.71
N GLY A 75 -9.98 -8.99 -6.03
CA GLY A 75 -10.81 -9.62 -7.06
C GLY A 75 -10.75 -11.15 -7.03
N VAL A 76 -9.56 -11.71 -6.79
CA VAL A 76 -9.37 -13.17 -6.64
C VAL A 76 -9.96 -13.67 -5.32
N ARG A 77 -9.80 -12.92 -4.21
CA ARG A 77 -10.38 -13.30 -2.90
C ARG A 77 -11.91 -13.40 -2.96
N GLN A 78 -12.55 -12.43 -3.59
CA GLN A 78 -14.01 -12.42 -3.77
C GLN A 78 -14.49 -13.56 -4.67
N TYR A 79 -13.72 -13.94 -5.69
CA TYR A 79 -14.04 -15.11 -6.51
C TYR A 79 -14.00 -16.41 -5.70
N LEU A 80 -12.99 -16.61 -4.85
CA LEU A 80 -12.86 -17.81 -4.02
C LEU A 80 -13.95 -17.94 -2.95
N LEU A 81 -14.50 -16.84 -2.45
CA LEU A 81 -15.55 -16.83 -1.42
C LEU A 81 -16.97 -17.05 -1.97
N LYS A 82 -17.18 -16.90 -3.28
CA LYS A 82 -18.50 -17.00 -3.93
C LYS A 82 -18.78 -18.35 -4.60
N ASN A 83 -17.80 -19.24 -4.62
CA ASN A 83 -17.91 -20.62 -5.08
C ASN A 83 -17.87 -21.59 -3.89
#